data_AF-S4AMK8-F1
#
_entry.id   AF-S4AMK8-F1
#
_cell.length_a   1.000
_cell.length_b   1.000
_cell.length_c   1.000
_cell.angle_alpha   90.00
_cell.angle_beta   90.00
_cell.angle_gamma   90.00
#
_symmetry.space_group_name_H-M   'P 1'
#
loop_
_entity.id
_entity.type
_entity.pdbx_description
1 polymer ?
#
loop_
_entity_poly.entity_id
_entity_poly.type
_entity_poly.pdbx_seq_one_letter_code
_entity_poly.pdbx_strand_id
1 'polypeptide(L)'
;MGTEEAMDGMDGRVVVGVGGADGSGAGLAALRAGARVARRDGRRLVVVLAWEPPEGEALYLRRPDPEWARHWERDAWGRLDAAFGAVFGGVPVGVEVERRVVRGPAGRVLCGVACRPGDVLVVGARGGRRWRGRVRRYVDAHAVGAVLVVRSPGAPRAMRRALRRVSVAALSA
;
A
#
# COMPACT_ATOMS: atom_id res chain seq x y z
N MET A 1 -18.37 -36.59 6.41
CA MET A 1 -17.16 -36.10 5.72
C MET A 1 -17.52 -34.74 5.13
N GLY A 2 -17.33 -33.66 5.89
CA GLY A 2 -17.95 -32.35 5.58
C GLY A 2 -17.46 -31.21 6.45
N THR A 3 -16.20 -31.24 6.90
CA THR A 3 -15.60 -30.22 7.77
C THR A 3 -14.40 -29.53 7.14
N GLU A 4 -13.95 -29.93 5.94
CA GLU A 4 -12.80 -29.30 5.27
C GLU A 4 -13.19 -28.03 4.48
N GLU A 5 -14.42 -27.93 3.95
CA GLU A 5 -14.83 -26.74 3.19
C GLU A 5 -15.02 -25.47 4.06
N ALA A 6 -15.17 -25.63 5.38
CA ALA A 6 -15.28 -24.50 6.31
C ALA A 6 -13.92 -23.90 6.72
N MET A 7 -12.81 -24.60 6.46
CA MET A 7 -11.46 -24.12 6.78
C MET A 7 -10.82 -23.29 5.65
N ASP A 8 -11.30 -23.40 4.41
CA ASP A 8 -10.76 -22.66 3.27
C ASP A 8 -11.08 -21.14 3.35
N GLY A 9 -12.04 -20.77 4.20
CA GLY A 9 -12.35 -19.38 4.55
C GLY A 9 -11.39 -18.74 5.56
N MET A 10 -10.43 -19.49 6.13
CA MET A 10 -9.51 -19.02 7.19
C MET A 10 -8.05 -18.87 6.72
N ASP A 11 -7.70 -19.35 5.52
CA ASP A 11 -6.30 -19.45 5.06
C ASP A 11 -5.80 -18.24 4.24
N GLY A 12 -6.65 -17.24 4.06
CA GLY A 12 -6.35 -16.02 3.32
C GLY A 12 -5.68 -14.94 4.17
N ARG A 13 -4.72 -14.20 3.61
CA ARG A 13 -4.12 -13.03 4.30
C ARG A 13 -4.77 -11.73 3.86
N VAL A 14 -4.68 -10.72 4.72
CA VAL A 14 -5.05 -9.35 4.35
C VAL A 14 -3.79 -8.64 3.84
N VAL A 15 -3.73 -8.40 2.53
CA VAL A 15 -2.61 -7.70 1.89
C VAL A 15 -2.97 -6.22 1.77
N VAL A 16 -2.12 -5.32 2.26
CA VAL A 16 -2.37 -3.87 2.18
C VAL A 16 -1.28 -3.16 1.40
N GLY A 17 -1.68 -2.41 0.38
CA GLY A 17 -0.77 -1.50 -0.31
C GLY A 17 -0.63 -0.15 0.39
N VAL A 18 0.57 0.15 0.85
CA VAL A 18 0.97 1.45 1.41
C VAL A 18 2.03 2.06 0.50
N GLY A 19 1.59 2.80 -0.53
CA GLY A 19 2.52 3.34 -1.52
C GLY A 19 1.91 4.37 -2.45
N GLY A 20 2.57 5.53 -2.48
CA GLY A 20 2.39 6.70 -3.35
C GLY A 20 3.45 7.70 -2.93
N ALA A 21 4.07 8.43 -3.85
CA ALA A 21 5.25 9.29 -3.63
C ALA A 21 5.06 10.43 -2.58
N ASP A 22 3.94 10.47 -1.88
CA ASP A 22 3.46 11.63 -1.14
C ASP A 22 2.76 11.28 0.19
N GLY A 23 3.20 10.24 0.92
CA GLY A 23 2.80 10.07 2.34
C GLY A 23 1.29 9.92 2.57
N SER A 24 0.63 9.39 1.55
CA SER A 24 -0.76 9.00 1.42
C SER A 24 -1.68 8.92 2.63
N GLY A 25 -2.49 9.94 2.99
CA GLY A 25 -3.70 9.73 3.82
C GLY A 25 -4.60 8.56 3.35
N ALA A 26 -4.59 8.22 2.05
CA ALA A 26 -5.26 7.04 1.52
C ALA A 26 -4.53 5.72 1.83
N GLY A 27 -3.20 5.68 1.73
CA GLY A 27 -2.41 4.51 2.16
C GLY A 27 -2.57 4.25 3.66
N LEU A 28 -2.52 5.31 4.49
CA LEU A 28 -2.76 5.20 5.93
C LEU A 28 -4.20 4.76 6.25
N ALA A 29 -5.20 5.23 5.49
CA ALA A 29 -6.57 4.78 5.61
C ALA A 29 -6.70 3.28 5.27
N ALA A 30 -6.04 2.83 4.20
CA ALA A 30 -6.01 1.43 3.82
C ALA A 30 -5.32 0.56 4.89
N LEU A 31 -4.20 1.02 5.46
CA LEU A 31 -3.52 0.32 6.57
C LEU A 31 -4.43 0.20 7.80
N ARG A 32 -5.11 1.28 8.19
CA ARG A 32 -6.11 1.23 9.28
C ARG A 32 -7.23 0.24 9.01
N ALA A 33 -7.77 0.24 7.79
CA ALA A 33 -8.87 -0.65 7.42
C ALA A 33 -8.42 -2.11 7.35
N GLY A 34 -7.28 -2.38 6.70
CA GLY A 34 -6.72 -3.72 6.59
C GLY A 34 -6.40 -4.32 7.96
N ALA A 35 -5.84 -3.54 8.88
CA ALA A 35 -5.60 -4.00 10.25
C ALA A 35 -6.90 -4.37 10.99
N ARG A 36 -8.01 -3.63 10.76
CA ARG A 36 -9.31 -3.99 11.34
C ARG A 36 -9.87 -5.27 10.76
N VAL A 37 -9.76 -5.46 9.44
CA VAL A 37 -10.20 -6.70 8.76
C VAL A 37 -9.38 -7.88 9.28
N ALA A 38 -8.05 -7.77 9.26
CA ALA A 38 -7.14 -8.80 9.74
C ALA A 38 -7.44 -9.21 11.19
N ARG A 39 -7.63 -8.23 12.09
CA ARG A 39 -7.99 -8.49 13.49
C ARG A 39 -9.36 -9.15 13.63
N ARG A 40 -10.38 -8.63 12.94
CA ARG A 40 -11.75 -9.17 13.01
C ARG A 40 -11.79 -10.62 12.56
N ASP A 41 -11.04 -10.94 11.51
CA ASP A 41 -11.12 -12.22 10.84
C ASP A 41 -10.04 -13.21 11.33
N GLY A 42 -9.19 -12.80 12.28
CA GLY A 42 -8.08 -13.63 12.79
C GLY A 42 -6.99 -13.92 11.76
N ARG A 43 -6.85 -13.07 10.73
CA ARG A 43 -5.96 -13.28 9.57
C ARG A 43 -4.66 -12.50 9.72
N ARG A 44 -3.58 -13.01 9.11
CA ARG A 44 -2.30 -12.30 8.99
C ARG A 44 -2.46 -11.02 8.16
N LEU A 45 -1.84 -9.94 8.60
CA LEU A 45 -1.75 -8.67 7.86
C LEU A 45 -0.40 -8.58 7.15
N VAL A 46 -0.40 -8.56 5.81
CA VAL A 46 0.80 -8.35 5.00
C VAL A 46 0.80 -6.93 4.45
N VAL A 47 1.67 -6.08 4.98
CA VAL A 47 1.76 -4.66 4.58
C VAL A 47 2.88 -4.49 3.56
N VAL A 48 2.52 -4.04 2.36
CA VAL A 48 3.40 -3.97 1.21
C VAL A 48 3.61 -2.54 0.76
N LEU A 49 4.86 -2.11 0.70
CA LEU A 49 5.28 -0.90 0.03
C LEU A 49 6.04 -1.25 -1.24
N ALA A 50 5.44 -0.92 -2.37
CA ALA A 50 6.06 -1.06 -3.68
C ALA A 50 6.84 0.22 -4.02
N TRP A 51 8.08 0.07 -4.48
CA TRP A 51 8.94 1.19 -4.86
C TRP A 51 9.59 0.96 -6.22
N GLU A 52 9.88 2.04 -6.94
CA GLU A 52 10.66 2.04 -8.16
C GLU A 52 11.72 3.13 -8.03
N PRO A 53 12.91 2.99 -8.65
CA PRO A 53 13.85 4.10 -8.78
C PRO A 53 13.13 5.33 -9.37
N PRO A 54 13.47 6.56 -8.97
CA PRO A 54 12.81 7.78 -9.46
C PRO A 54 12.79 7.89 -10.98
N GLU A 55 13.87 7.42 -11.62
CA GLU A 55 14.05 7.43 -13.06
C GLU A 55 13.25 6.32 -13.78
N GLY A 56 12.64 5.43 -13.01
CA GLY A 56 11.87 4.28 -13.46
C GLY A 56 12.74 3.03 -13.68
N GLU A 57 12.09 1.88 -13.58
CA GLU A 57 12.74 0.56 -13.69
C GLU A 57 13.47 0.38 -15.04
N ALA A 58 12.88 0.86 -16.14
CA ALA A 58 13.47 0.73 -17.47
C ALA A 58 14.79 1.50 -17.61
N LEU A 59 14.92 2.69 -17.01
CA LEU A 59 16.16 3.45 -17.09
C LEU A 59 17.24 2.80 -16.22
N TYR A 60 16.87 2.32 -15.03
CA TYR A 60 17.78 1.59 -14.16
C TYR A 60 18.39 0.37 -14.87
N LEU A 61 17.58 -0.43 -15.57
CA LEU A 61 18.08 -1.63 -16.25
C LEU A 61 19.14 -1.30 -17.33
N ARG A 62 19.14 -0.08 -17.88
CA ARG A 62 20.16 0.36 -18.84
C ARG A 62 21.48 0.75 -18.17
N ARG A 63 21.44 1.19 -16.91
CA ARG A 63 22.60 1.62 -16.11
C ARG A 63 22.37 1.24 -14.64
N PRO A 64 22.58 -0.03 -14.28
CA PRO A 64 22.29 -0.50 -12.93
C PRO A 64 23.29 0.10 -11.94
N ASP A 65 22.75 0.70 -10.88
CA ASP A 65 23.51 1.19 -9.73
C ASP A 65 22.99 0.51 -8.45
N PRO A 66 23.68 -0.53 -7.95
CA PRO A 66 23.25 -1.25 -6.75
C PRO A 66 23.23 -0.38 -5.49
N GLU A 67 24.12 0.60 -5.36
CA GLU A 67 24.15 1.47 -4.17
C GLU A 67 22.96 2.42 -4.16
N TRP A 68 22.63 2.97 -5.32
CA TRP A 68 21.43 3.77 -5.52
C TRP A 68 20.15 2.96 -5.25
N ALA A 69 20.08 1.72 -5.76
CA ALA A 69 18.94 0.84 -5.48
C ALA A 69 18.79 0.57 -3.96
N ARG A 70 19.88 0.29 -3.26
CA ARG A 70 19.88 0.10 -1.80
C ARG A 70 19.47 1.37 -1.05
N HIS A 71 19.84 2.55 -1.55
CA HIS A 71 19.39 3.82 -0.97
C HIS A 71 17.87 3.96 -1.03
N TRP A 72 17.26 3.72 -2.19
CA TRP A 72 15.80 3.81 -2.34
C TRP A 72 15.05 2.71 -1.60
N GLU A 73 15.64 1.51 -1.49
CA GLU A 73 15.07 0.46 -0.64
C GLU A 73 15.05 0.86 0.84
N ARG A 74 16.11 1.50 1.34
CA ARG A 74 16.14 2.03 2.72
C ARG A 74 15.12 3.14 2.94
N ASP A 75 14.99 4.07 2.00
CA ASP A 75 13.97 5.12 2.05
C ASP A 75 12.54 4.52 2.02
N ALA A 76 12.33 3.48 1.21
CA ALA A 76 11.09 2.72 1.18
C ALA A 76 10.77 2.04 2.53
N TRP A 77 11.77 1.46 3.21
CA TRP A 77 11.61 0.97 4.59
C TRP A 77 11.26 2.10 5.57
N GLY A 78 11.96 3.24 5.51
CA GLY A 78 11.67 4.39 6.36
C GLY A 78 10.25 4.92 6.20
N ARG A 79 9.72 4.93 4.97
CA ARG A 79 8.31 5.29 4.69
C ARG A 79 7.32 4.27 5.25
N LEU A 80 7.66 2.98 5.19
CA LEU A 80 6.84 1.93 5.77
C LEU A 80 6.79 2.07 7.30
N ASP A 81 7.93 2.31 7.95
CA ASP A 81 7.99 2.53 9.40
C ASP A 81 7.23 3.79 9.82
N ALA A 82 7.35 4.89 9.06
CA ALA A 82 6.57 6.11 9.30
C ALA A 82 5.05 5.86 9.19
N ALA A 83 4.61 5.02 8.24
CA ALA A 83 3.21 4.66 8.09
C ALA A 83 2.69 3.84 9.29
N PHE A 84 3.51 2.92 9.81
CA PHE A 84 3.20 2.18 11.04
C PHE A 84 3.12 3.11 12.25
N GLY A 85 4.09 4.01 12.42
CA GLY A 85 4.07 5.02 13.48
C GLY A 85 2.81 5.89 13.41
N ALA A 86 2.43 6.36 12.22
CA ALA A 86 1.27 7.22 12.03
C ALA A 86 -0.08 6.51 12.24
N VAL A 87 -0.15 5.18 12.05
CA VAL A 87 -1.41 4.42 12.14
C VAL A 87 -1.58 3.76 13.51
N PHE A 88 -0.51 3.21 14.07
CA PHE A 88 -0.57 2.39 15.27
C PHE A 88 0.05 3.07 16.50
N GLY A 89 0.89 4.08 16.33
CA GLY A 89 1.64 4.70 17.44
C GLY A 89 2.59 3.73 18.16
N GLY A 90 2.89 2.58 17.55
CA GLY A 90 3.62 1.47 18.18
C GLY A 90 3.36 0.14 17.46
N VAL A 91 3.60 -0.98 18.14
CA VAL A 91 3.33 -2.32 17.59
C VAL A 91 1.82 -2.60 17.61
N PRO A 92 1.19 -2.96 16.49
CA PRO A 92 -0.24 -3.25 16.46
C PRO A 92 -0.57 -4.50 17.28
N VAL A 93 -1.42 -4.33 18.30
CA VAL A 93 -1.88 -5.42 19.18
C VAL A 93 -2.97 -6.26 18.49
N GLY A 94 -2.91 -7.58 18.70
CA GLY A 94 -3.95 -8.53 18.28
C GLY A 94 -4.02 -8.77 16.78
N VAL A 95 -2.93 -8.55 16.05
CA VAL A 95 -2.80 -8.90 14.64
C VAL A 95 -1.36 -9.30 14.33
N GLU A 96 -1.17 -10.45 13.70
CA GLU A 96 0.17 -10.85 13.22
C GLU A 96 0.48 -10.02 11.96
N VAL A 97 1.62 -9.32 11.96
CA VAL A 97 1.99 -8.41 10.87
C VAL A 97 3.29 -8.81 10.20
N GLU A 98 3.22 -8.96 8.88
CA GLU A 98 4.35 -9.09 7.98
C GLU A 98 4.56 -7.78 7.22
N ARG A 99 5.78 -7.26 7.21
CA ARG A 99 6.17 -6.04 6.49
C ARG A 99 7.00 -6.41 5.26
N ARG A 100 6.65 -5.86 4.09
CA ARG A 100 7.37 -6.11 2.84
C ARG A 100 7.63 -4.80 2.09
N VAL A 101 8.89 -4.57 1.76
CA VAL A 101 9.31 -3.58 0.77
C VAL A 101 9.71 -4.33 -0.49
N VAL A 102 9.08 -4.00 -1.62
CA VAL A 102 9.28 -4.76 -2.86
C VAL A 102 9.52 -3.79 -4.01
N ARG A 103 10.59 -4.03 -4.76
CA ARG A 103 10.89 -3.26 -5.96
C ARG A 103 9.94 -3.65 -7.10
N GLY A 104 9.35 -2.64 -7.74
CA GLY A 104 8.60 -2.77 -8.97
C GLY A 104 7.25 -2.04 -8.96
N PRO A 105 6.51 -2.10 -10.08
CA PRO A 105 5.25 -1.40 -10.23
C PRO A 105 4.21 -1.87 -9.22
N ALA A 106 3.60 -0.93 -8.49
CA ALA A 106 2.71 -1.23 -7.37
C ALA A 106 1.56 -2.20 -7.72
N GLY A 107 0.94 -2.07 -8.90
CA GLY A 107 -0.12 -3.01 -9.31
C GLY A 107 0.37 -4.46 -9.39
N ARG A 108 1.52 -4.68 -10.05
CA ARG A 108 2.12 -6.01 -10.21
C ARG A 108 2.56 -6.59 -8.86
N VAL A 109 3.25 -5.78 -8.06
CA VAL A 109 3.70 -6.18 -6.72
C VAL A 109 2.51 -6.57 -5.85
N LEU A 110 1.47 -5.75 -5.80
CA LEU A 110 0.31 -6.01 -4.93
C LEU A 110 -0.47 -7.26 -5.37
N CYS A 111 -0.72 -7.45 -6.66
CA CYS A 111 -1.37 -8.68 -7.14
C CYS A 111 -0.48 -9.92 -6.96
N GLY A 112 0.84 -9.78 -7.13
CA GLY A 112 1.79 -10.88 -6.89
C GLY A 112 1.87 -11.29 -5.42
N VAL A 113 1.70 -10.33 -4.49
CA VAL A 113 1.57 -10.66 -3.07
C VAL A 113 0.16 -11.15 -2.76
N ALA A 114 -0.91 -10.55 -3.27
CA ALA A 114 -2.29 -11.01 -3.07
C ALA A 114 -2.70 -12.07 -4.11
N CYS A 115 -1.95 -13.18 -4.17
CA CYS A 115 -2.05 -14.16 -5.24
C CYS A 115 -2.97 -15.35 -4.93
N ARG A 116 -3.51 -15.46 -3.70
CA ARG A 116 -4.38 -16.57 -3.30
C ARG A 116 -5.85 -16.16 -3.38
N PRO A 117 -6.77 -17.07 -3.74
CA PRO A 117 -8.21 -16.78 -3.77
C PRO A 117 -8.77 -16.25 -2.44
N GLY A 118 -8.26 -16.75 -1.30
CA GLY A 118 -8.66 -16.29 0.03
C GLY A 118 -8.09 -14.92 0.45
N ASP A 119 -7.09 -14.40 -0.27
CA ASP A 119 -6.46 -13.13 0.08
C ASP A 119 -7.42 -11.95 -0.11
N VAL A 120 -7.34 -10.97 0.79
CA VAL A 120 -8.04 -9.68 0.66
C VAL A 120 -7.01 -8.60 0.39
N LEU A 121 -7.06 -8.01 -0.81
CA LEU A 121 -6.21 -6.89 -1.19
C LEU A 121 -6.87 -5.56 -0.82
N VAL A 122 -6.29 -4.83 0.13
CA VAL A 122 -6.75 -3.52 0.59
C VAL A 122 -5.90 -2.42 -0.03
N VAL A 123 -6.55 -1.49 -0.72
CA VAL A 123 -5.89 -0.37 -1.42
C VAL A 123 -6.56 0.96 -1.11
N GLY A 124 -5.74 1.99 -0.91
CA GLY A 124 -6.20 3.31 -0.51
C GLY A 124 -6.54 4.21 -1.69
N ALA A 125 -7.79 4.67 -1.77
CA ALA A 125 -8.28 5.62 -2.76
C ALA A 125 -8.28 7.07 -2.27
N ARG A 126 -7.60 7.96 -3.01
CA ARG A 126 -7.82 9.41 -2.87
C ARG A 126 -9.06 9.83 -3.62
N GLY A 127 -9.87 10.71 -3.01
CA GLY A 127 -10.99 11.36 -3.70
C GLY A 127 -10.50 12.18 -4.89
N GLY A 128 -10.81 11.73 -6.11
CA GLY A 128 -10.47 12.38 -7.38
C GLY A 128 -10.14 11.36 -8.48
N ARG A 129 -10.28 11.76 -9.76
CA ARG A 129 -10.06 10.89 -10.93
C ARG A 129 -8.69 10.20 -10.96
N ARG A 130 -7.68 10.70 -10.24
CA ARG A 130 -6.31 10.16 -10.19
C ARG A 130 -6.19 8.76 -9.57
N TRP A 131 -7.14 8.34 -8.72
CA TRP A 131 -7.16 6.96 -8.24
C TRP A 131 -7.69 5.95 -9.28
N ARG A 132 -8.25 6.43 -10.40
CA ARG A 132 -8.31 5.66 -11.65
C ARG A 132 -6.91 5.63 -12.30
N GLY A 133 -5.88 5.34 -11.52
CA GLY A 133 -4.49 5.26 -11.96
C GLY A 133 -4.13 3.86 -12.46
N ARG A 134 -2.89 3.71 -12.95
CA ARG A 134 -2.33 2.44 -13.43
C ARG A 134 -2.48 1.29 -12.44
N VAL A 135 -2.32 1.56 -11.14
CA VAL A 135 -2.46 0.54 -10.07
C VAL A 135 -3.87 -0.04 -10.03
N ARG A 136 -4.92 0.82 -10.04
CA ARG A 136 -6.30 0.34 -10.04
C ARG A 136 -6.62 -0.47 -11.28
N ARG A 137 -6.28 0.04 -12.48
CA ARG A 137 -6.52 -0.71 -13.73
C ARG A 137 -5.85 -2.09 -13.70
N TYR A 138 -4.66 -2.16 -13.13
CA TYR A 138 -3.94 -3.42 -13.01
C TYR A 138 -4.61 -4.37 -12.01
N VAL A 139 -4.95 -3.87 -10.81
CA VAL A 139 -5.65 -4.64 -9.76
C VAL A 139 -7.00 -5.14 -10.25
N ASP A 140 -7.82 -4.27 -10.86
CA ASP A 140 -9.14 -4.64 -11.41
C ASP A 140 -9.03 -5.75 -12.47
N ALA A 141 -7.89 -5.88 -13.16
CA ALA A 141 -7.67 -6.87 -14.20
C ALA A 141 -6.94 -8.15 -13.75
N HIS A 142 -6.20 -8.12 -12.62
CA HIS A 142 -5.29 -9.21 -12.23
C HIS A 142 -5.44 -9.68 -10.78
N ALA A 143 -6.30 -9.06 -9.97
CA ALA A 143 -6.53 -9.53 -8.62
C ALA A 143 -7.22 -10.90 -8.64
N VAL A 144 -6.65 -11.85 -7.89
CA VAL A 144 -7.20 -13.21 -7.73
C VAL A 144 -8.21 -13.24 -6.58
N GLY A 145 -7.92 -12.52 -5.50
CA GLY A 145 -8.77 -12.42 -4.32
C GLY A 145 -9.64 -11.16 -4.28
N ALA A 146 -10.36 -10.98 -3.17
CA ALA A 146 -11.25 -9.84 -2.97
C ALA A 146 -10.46 -8.52 -2.87
N VAL A 147 -10.98 -7.44 -3.49
CA VAL A 147 -10.35 -6.11 -3.44
C VAL A 147 -11.18 -5.14 -2.62
N LEU A 148 -10.62 -4.65 -1.50
CA LEU A 148 -11.22 -3.63 -0.67
C LEU A 148 -10.62 -2.25 -0.97
N VAL A 149 -11.46 -1.37 -1.50
CA VAL A 149 -11.08 0.01 -1.82
C VAL A 149 -11.44 0.95 -0.67
N VAL A 150 -10.42 1.52 -0.03
CA VAL A 150 -10.61 2.38 1.14
C VAL A 150 -10.46 3.84 0.74
N ARG A 151 -11.55 4.61 0.76
CA ARG A 151 -11.49 6.05 0.49
C ARG A 151 -10.90 6.78 1.70
N SER A 152 -9.85 7.56 1.49
CA SER A 152 -9.46 8.56 2.48
C SER A 152 -10.57 9.62 2.54
N PRO A 153 -11.03 10.05 3.73
CA PRO A 153 -11.73 11.32 3.84
C PRO A 153 -10.75 12.37 3.27
N GLY A 154 -11.13 13.00 2.16
CA GLY A 154 -10.28 14.01 1.56
C GLY A 154 -10.18 15.18 2.53
N ALA A 155 -8.97 15.69 2.79
CA ALA A 155 -8.81 16.96 3.50
C ALA A 155 -9.75 18.00 2.87
N PRO A 156 -10.50 18.83 3.63
CA PRO A 156 -11.45 19.79 3.07
C PRO A 156 -10.83 20.61 1.93
N ARG A 157 -11.62 21.00 0.92
CA ARG A 157 -11.12 21.73 -0.28
C ARG A 157 -10.23 22.93 0.08
N ALA A 158 -10.54 23.62 1.18
CA ALA A 158 -9.76 24.72 1.73
C ALA A 158 -8.33 24.31 2.14
N MET A 159 -8.20 23.21 2.91
CA MET A 159 -6.91 22.66 3.34
C MET A 159 -6.03 22.26 2.15
N ARG A 160 -6.63 21.71 1.09
CA ARG A 160 -5.89 21.35 -0.14
C ARG A 160 -5.35 22.55 -0.91
N ARG A 161 -6.03 23.70 -0.85
CA ARG A 161 -5.55 24.95 -1.46
C ARG A 161 -4.43 25.58 -0.63
N ALA A 162 -4.53 25.51 0.70
CA ALA A 162 -3.49 25.99 1.60
C ALA A 162 -2.18 25.22 1.43
N LEU A 163 -2.23 23.88 1.44
CA LEU A 163 -1.04 23.04 1.25
C LEU A 163 -0.38 23.24 -0.12
N ARG A 164 -1.17 23.45 -1.19
CA ARG A 164 -0.63 23.77 -2.52
C ARG A 164 0.16 25.08 -2.56
N ARG A 165 -0.26 26.09 -1.80
CA ARG A 165 0.46 27.38 -1.73
C ARG A 165 1.77 27.25 -0.97
N VAL A 166 1.77 26.49 0.12
CA VAL A 166 2.97 26.22 0.92
C VAL A 166 3.99 25.41 0.11
N SER A 167 3.57 24.38 -0.62
CA SER A 167 4.47 23.57 -1.45
C SER A 167 5.05 24.32 -2.65
N VAL A 168 4.33 25.30 -3.22
CA VAL A 168 4.87 26.16 -4.30
C VAL A 168 5.85 27.18 -3.73
N ALA A 169 5.55 27.76 -2.56
CA ALA A 169 6.45 28.70 -1.89
C ALA A 169 7.77 28.04 -1.45
N ALA A 170 7.74 26.77 -1.02
CA ALA A 170 8.93 26.03 -0.60
C ALA A 170 9.82 25.53 -1.76
N LEU A 171 9.39 25.70 -3.02
CA LEU A 171 10.17 25.36 -4.23
C LEU A 171 10.68 26.60 -4.96
N SER A 172 10.48 27.80 -4.41
CA SER A 172 10.90 29.09 -4.99
C SER A 172 11.87 29.85 -4.08
N ALA A 173 12.47 29.17 -3.10
CA ALA A 173 13.52 29.69 -2.21
C ALA A 173 14.77 28.82 -2.37
#